data_AF-A0A520NWK5-F1
#
_entry.id   AF-A0A520NWK5-F1
#
_cell.length_a   1.000
_cell.length_b   1.000
_cell.length_c   1.000
_cell.angle_alpha   90.00
_cell.angle_beta   90.00
_cell.angle_gamma   90.00
#
_symmetry.space_group_name_H-M   'P 1'
#
loop_
_entity.id
_entity.type
_entity.pdbx_description
1 polymer ?
#
loop_
_entity_poly.entity_id
_entity_poly.type
_entity_poly.pdbx_seq_one_letter_code
_entity_poly.pdbx_strand_id
1 'polypeptide(L)'
;MSISSSTLPNFLPPAFKAGLANWSSGDGTSGSDSYAAMSEAAYVPNDSDFSGCLELIKTRSVQKLRAFAKTPMRPETYLRIRTRIKSVTGNLPAVRIAAWAGNGSDDWVSAATQIGPSVALSAAGEVVEISAIVGPGLRDGVDMVWGSEPTYGHFGLDLTG
;
A
#
# COMPACT_ATOMS: atom_id res chain seq x y z
N MET A 1 -27.65 30.02 2.08
CA MET A 1 -26.72 29.49 3.10
C MET A 1 -26.24 28.15 2.58
N SER A 2 -25.11 28.14 1.84
CA SER A 2 -24.55 26.90 1.29
C SER A 2 -23.68 26.27 2.37
N ILE A 3 -24.13 25.15 2.91
CA ILE A 3 -23.32 24.29 3.77
C ILE A 3 -22.25 23.69 2.87
N SER A 4 -21.03 24.22 2.98
CA SER A 4 -19.83 23.59 2.42
C SER A 4 -19.82 22.13 2.87
N SER A 5 -19.92 21.19 1.94
CA SER A 5 -19.65 19.80 2.27
C SER A 5 -18.21 19.74 2.76
N SER A 6 -18.03 19.38 4.02
CA SER A 6 -16.70 18.99 4.50
C SER A 6 -16.28 17.81 3.63
N THR A 7 -15.33 18.02 2.73
CA THR A 7 -14.76 16.96 1.91
C THR A 7 -14.20 15.91 2.86
N LEU A 8 -14.89 14.78 2.96
CA LEU A 8 -14.38 13.65 3.73
C LEU A 8 -12.96 13.36 3.25
N PRO A 9 -12.00 13.14 4.17
CA PRO A 9 -10.63 12.82 3.77
C PRO A 9 -10.63 11.60 2.84
N ASN A 10 -10.01 11.75 1.67
CA ASN A 10 -9.84 10.63 0.74
C ASN A 10 -8.67 9.76 1.21
N PHE A 11 -8.98 8.57 1.72
CA PHE A 11 -7.99 7.58 2.14
C PHE A 11 -7.65 6.57 1.03
N LEU A 12 -8.31 6.66 -0.13
CA LEU A 12 -8.10 5.72 -1.22
C LEU A 12 -6.87 6.12 -2.04
N PRO A 13 -5.95 5.18 -2.31
CA PRO A 13 -4.89 5.42 -3.28
C PRO A 13 -5.50 5.60 -4.69
N PRO A 14 -4.76 6.23 -5.62
CA PRO A 14 -5.19 6.34 -7.02
C PRO A 14 -5.45 4.95 -7.62
N ALA A 15 -6.57 4.79 -8.33
CA ALA A 15 -6.84 3.54 -9.05
C ALA A 15 -5.75 3.28 -10.11
N PHE A 16 -5.40 2.02 -10.37
CA PHE A 16 -4.36 1.67 -11.36
C PHE A 16 -4.65 2.21 -12.77
N LYS A 17 -5.93 2.32 -13.15
CA LYS A 17 -6.36 2.92 -14.42
C LYS A 17 -5.96 4.39 -14.60
N ALA A 18 -5.64 5.08 -13.50
CA ALA A 18 -5.13 6.45 -13.53
C ALA A 18 -3.63 6.52 -13.89
N GLY A 19 -3.00 5.37 -14.16
CA GLY A 19 -1.63 5.25 -14.60
C GLY A 19 -0.67 4.80 -13.48
N LEU A 20 0.30 3.98 -13.87
CA LEU A 20 1.31 3.42 -12.96
C LEU A 20 2.37 4.44 -12.51
N ALA A 21 2.32 5.68 -13.03
CA ALA A 21 3.10 6.79 -12.51
C ALA A 21 2.70 7.16 -11.06
N ASN A 22 1.49 6.80 -10.64
CA ASN A 22 1.01 7.01 -9.27
C ASN A 22 1.47 5.92 -8.28
N TRP A 23 2.23 4.93 -8.77
CA TRP A 23 2.67 3.77 -8.02
C TRP A 23 4.18 3.63 -8.09
N SER A 24 4.82 3.50 -6.93
CA SER A 24 6.26 3.48 -6.76
C SER A 24 6.78 2.06 -6.52
N SER A 25 7.95 1.76 -7.09
CA SER A 25 8.76 0.58 -6.79
C SER A 25 9.75 0.81 -5.63
N GLY A 26 9.71 2.00 -5.01
CA GLY A 26 10.43 2.40 -3.82
C GLY A 26 9.48 2.65 -2.64
N ASP A 27 9.71 3.74 -1.90
CA ASP A 27 8.94 4.09 -0.69
C ASP A 27 7.74 5.02 -0.96
N GLY A 28 7.51 5.41 -2.22
CA GLY A 28 6.43 6.33 -2.59
C GLY A 28 6.73 7.80 -2.29
N THR A 29 7.95 8.10 -1.83
CA THR A 29 8.42 9.47 -1.55
C THR A 29 8.98 10.14 -2.80
N SER A 30 9.20 11.46 -2.72
CA SER A 30 9.88 12.21 -3.77
C SER A 30 11.24 11.57 -4.11
N GLY A 31 11.53 11.39 -5.40
CA GLY A 31 12.74 10.72 -5.87
C GLY A 31 12.67 9.19 -5.92
N SER A 32 11.61 8.56 -5.42
CA SER A 32 11.39 7.12 -5.63
C SER A 32 11.03 6.84 -7.09
N ASP A 33 11.52 5.72 -7.62
CA ASP A 33 11.15 5.25 -8.95
C ASP A 33 9.65 4.91 -9.05
N SER A 34 9.06 5.13 -10.22
CA SER A 34 7.68 4.76 -10.53
C SER A 34 7.58 3.50 -11.38
N TYR A 35 6.44 2.82 -11.34
CA TYR A 35 6.14 1.68 -12.21
C TYR A 35 5.74 2.08 -13.64
N ALA A 36 5.64 3.38 -13.96
CA ALA A 36 5.22 3.82 -15.30
C ALA A 36 6.16 3.39 -16.44
N ALA A 37 7.45 3.23 -16.16
CA ALA A 37 8.48 2.91 -17.14
C ALA A 37 9.12 1.53 -16.92
N MET A 38 8.57 0.72 -16.02
CA MET A 38 9.13 -0.57 -15.62
C MET A 38 8.47 -1.69 -16.40
N SER A 39 9.24 -2.49 -17.14
CA SER A 39 8.72 -3.61 -17.94
C SER A 39 8.12 -4.74 -17.10
N GLU A 40 8.42 -4.78 -15.80
CA GLU A 40 7.88 -5.75 -14.86
C GLU A 40 6.46 -5.42 -14.38
N ALA A 41 5.87 -4.28 -14.79
CA ALA A 41 4.55 -3.85 -14.34
C ALA A 41 3.65 -3.45 -15.52
N ALA A 42 2.38 -3.87 -15.48
CA ALA A 42 1.39 -3.53 -16.48
C ALA A 42 0.02 -3.27 -15.85
N TYR A 43 -0.73 -2.32 -16.43
CA TYR A 43 -2.16 -2.18 -16.11
C TYR A 43 -2.96 -3.15 -16.98
N VAL A 44 -3.73 -4.03 -16.33
CA VAL A 44 -4.65 -4.98 -16.98
C VAL A 44 -6.07 -4.44 -16.82
N PRO A 45 -6.76 -4.04 -17.89
CA PRO A 45 -8.06 -3.37 -17.77
C PRO A 45 -9.24 -4.31 -17.43
N ASN A 46 -9.13 -5.60 -17.77
CA ASN A 46 -10.25 -6.55 -17.75
C ASN A 46 -9.83 -7.93 -17.22
N ASP A 47 -9.13 -7.99 -16.07
CA ASP A 47 -8.89 -9.26 -15.38
C ASP A 47 -10.23 -9.85 -14.86
N SER A 48 -10.36 -11.17 -14.90
CA SER A 48 -11.61 -11.86 -14.53
C SER A 48 -11.98 -11.74 -13.05
N ASP A 49 -11.00 -11.57 -12.16
CA ASP A 49 -11.20 -11.48 -10.71
C ASP A 49 -11.15 -10.04 -10.20
N PHE A 50 -10.35 -9.19 -10.85
CA PHE A 50 -10.05 -7.82 -10.39
C PHE A 50 -10.58 -6.71 -11.29
N SER A 51 -11.04 -7.02 -12.51
CA SER A 51 -11.31 -6.02 -13.54
C SER A 51 -10.06 -5.18 -13.83
N GLY A 52 -10.05 -3.87 -13.55
CA GLY A 52 -8.88 -3.01 -13.76
C GLY A 52 -7.85 -3.16 -12.64
N CYS A 53 -6.74 -3.87 -12.88
CA CYS A 53 -5.72 -4.15 -11.87
C CYS A 53 -4.28 -3.92 -12.36
N LEU A 54 -3.34 -3.97 -11.42
CA LEU A 54 -1.91 -4.06 -11.70
C LEU A 54 -1.51 -5.53 -11.82
N GLU A 55 -0.84 -5.89 -12.91
CA GLU A 55 -0.01 -7.09 -13.00
C GLU A 55 1.44 -6.70 -12.73
N LEU A 56 2.13 -7.48 -11.89
CA LEU A 56 3.50 -7.20 -11.46
C LEU A 56 4.31 -8.49 -11.42
N ILE A 57 5.47 -8.48 -12.07
CA ILE A 57 6.47 -9.54 -12.02
C ILE A 57 7.41 -9.24 -10.84
N LYS A 58 7.48 -10.15 -9.88
CA LYS A 58 8.42 -10.06 -8.76
C LYS A 58 9.84 -10.39 -9.24
N THR A 59 10.77 -9.44 -9.14
CA THR A 59 12.16 -9.60 -9.58
C THR A 59 13.18 -9.35 -8.46
N ARG A 60 12.71 -8.88 -7.30
CA ARG A 60 13.53 -8.54 -6.12
C ARG A 60 13.19 -9.42 -4.93
N SER A 61 14.12 -9.59 -3.99
CA SER A 61 13.87 -10.29 -2.71
C SER A 61 12.71 -9.66 -1.94
N VAL A 62 12.65 -8.33 -1.92
CA VAL A 62 11.49 -7.53 -1.50
C VAL A 62 11.07 -6.64 -2.68
N GLN A 63 9.95 -6.97 -3.31
CA GLN A 63 9.33 -6.13 -4.32
C GLN A 63 8.36 -5.18 -3.63
N LYS A 64 8.67 -3.89 -3.62
CA LYS A 64 7.81 -2.86 -3.02
C LYS A 64 6.77 -2.37 -4.02
N LEU A 65 5.56 -2.12 -3.55
CA LEU A 65 4.56 -1.33 -4.24
C LEU A 65 4.04 -0.30 -3.25
N ARG A 66 4.16 0.99 -3.56
CA ARG A 66 3.67 2.10 -2.72
C ARG A 66 2.90 3.09 -3.57
N ALA A 67 1.82 3.65 -3.03
CA ALA A 67 1.19 4.81 -3.66
C ALA A 67 2.04 6.06 -3.39
N PHE A 68 2.21 6.90 -4.42
CA PHE A 68 2.78 8.25 -4.21
C PHE A 68 1.84 9.18 -3.43
N ALA A 69 0.55 8.82 -3.35
CA ALA A 69 -0.40 9.56 -2.53
C ALA A 69 0.00 9.52 -1.05
N LYS A 70 0.02 10.70 -0.41
CA LYS A 70 0.13 10.83 1.04
C LYS A 70 -1.26 10.59 1.65
N THR A 71 -1.44 9.44 2.29
CA THR A 71 -2.67 9.15 3.04
C THR A 71 -2.57 9.80 4.43
N PRO A 72 -3.44 10.75 4.78
CA PRO A 72 -3.33 11.46 6.06
C PRO A 72 -3.53 10.53 7.27
N MET A 73 -2.67 10.67 8.28
CA MET A 73 -2.78 10.05 9.59
C MET A 73 -3.02 11.16 10.62
N ARG A 74 -4.29 11.38 10.97
CA ARG A 74 -4.64 12.37 12.00
C ARG A 74 -4.53 11.73 13.37
N PRO A 75 -4.37 12.52 14.45
CA PRO A 75 -4.49 12.01 15.81
C PRO A 75 -5.75 11.17 15.99
N GLU A 76 -5.64 10.07 16.75
CA GLU A 76 -6.73 9.11 17.00
C GLU A 76 -7.32 8.40 15.75
N THR A 77 -6.65 8.47 14.58
CA THR A 77 -7.10 7.79 13.36
C THR A 77 -6.60 6.35 13.32
N TYR A 78 -7.52 5.43 13.05
CA TYR A 78 -7.20 4.04 12.71
C TYR A 78 -7.61 3.80 11.25
N LEU A 79 -6.67 3.32 10.43
CA LEU A 79 -6.95 2.95 9.06
C LEU A 79 -6.80 1.45 8.89
N ARG A 80 -7.77 0.82 8.24
CA ARG A 80 -7.64 -0.55 7.74
C ARG A 80 -7.24 -0.48 6.28
N ILE A 81 -6.02 -0.91 5.99
CA ILE A 81 -5.51 -1.02 4.63
C ILE A 81 -5.82 -2.43 4.14
N ARG A 82 -6.38 -2.55 2.92
CA ARG A 82 -6.74 -3.82 2.31
C ARG A 82 -6.35 -3.85 0.84
N THR A 83 -5.94 -5.01 0.38
CA THR A 83 -5.79 -5.31 -1.04
C THR A 83 -6.14 -6.78 -1.28
N ARG A 84 -6.52 -7.12 -2.51
CA ARG A 84 -6.65 -8.49 -2.95
C ARG A 84 -5.55 -8.79 -3.94
N ILE A 85 -4.97 -9.99 -3.86
CA ILE A 85 -3.86 -10.41 -4.71
C ILE A 85 -4.03 -11.87 -5.12
N LYS A 86 -3.49 -12.22 -6.29
CA LYS A 86 -3.48 -13.57 -6.85
C LYS A 86 -2.12 -13.81 -7.48
N SER A 87 -1.47 -14.92 -7.16
CA SER A 87 -0.30 -15.37 -7.92
C SER A 87 -0.79 -16.03 -9.21
N VAL A 88 -0.25 -15.63 -10.36
CA VAL A 88 -0.66 -16.20 -11.66
C VAL A 88 0.26 -17.36 -12.05
N THR A 89 1.58 -17.13 -12.00
CA THR A 89 2.62 -18.11 -12.32
C THR A 89 3.87 -17.87 -11.49
N GLY A 90 4.78 -18.85 -11.47
CA GLY A 90 6.07 -18.75 -10.78
C GLY A 90 6.00 -19.13 -9.30
N ASN A 91 7.02 -18.73 -8.54
CA ASN A 91 7.10 -18.99 -7.11
C ASN A 91 6.02 -18.21 -6.35
N LEU A 92 5.50 -18.81 -5.27
CA LEU A 92 4.48 -18.19 -4.43
C LEU A 92 5.14 -17.25 -3.41
N PRO A 93 4.96 -15.93 -3.54
CA PRO A 93 5.52 -14.99 -2.57
C PRO A 93 4.71 -14.99 -1.26
N ALA A 94 5.31 -14.44 -0.22
CA ALA A 94 4.57 -13.93 0.92
C ALA A 94 4.30 -12.43 0.75
N VAL A 95 3.09 -12.00 1.10
CA VAL A 95 2.58 -10.65 0.89
C VAL A 95 2.28 -10.00 2.23
N ARG A 96 2.55 -8.70 2.37
CA ARG A 96 2.16 -7.93 3.56
C ARG A 96 1.77 -6.51 3.18
N ILE A 97 0.87 -5.89 3.94
CA ILE A 97 0.71 -4.44 3.89
C ILE A 97 2.01 -3.81 4.41
N ALA A 98 2.47 -2.77 3.72
CA ALA A 98 3.67 -2.05 4.11
C ALA A 98 3.56 -0.58 3.72
N ALA A 99 4.34 0.25 4.38
CA ALA A 99 4.23 1.70 4.26
C ALA A 99 5.55 2.41 4.55
N TRP A 100 5.59 3.70 4.21
CA TRP A 100 6.56 4.66 4.70
C TRP A 100 5.82 5.72 5.50
N ALA A 101 6.15 5.84 6.80
CA ALA A 101 5.53 6.79 7.72
C ALA A 101 6.28 8.13 7.73
N GLY A 102 5.59 9.21 7.36
CA GLY A 102 6.13 10.56 7.30
C GLY A 102 5.60 11.47 8.38
N ASN A 103 6.44 12.35 8.92
CA ASN A 103 6.03 13.41 9.84
C ASN A 103 5.73 14.73 9.10
N GLY A 104 5.39 15.78 9.85
CA GLY A 104 5.07 17.11 9.28
C GLY A 104 6.22 17.83 8.56
N SER A 105 7.45 17.36 8.70
CA SER A 105 8.65 17.86 8.01
C SER A 105 9.02 17.02 6.79
N ASP A 106 8.19 16.06 6.39
CA ASP A 106 8.47 15.07 5.35
C ASP A 106 9.68 14.15 5.67
N ASP A 107 9.98 13.96 6.96
CA ASP A 107 11.01 13.04 7.42
C ASP A 107 10.42 11.67 7.78
N TRP A 108 11.25 10.63 7.61
CA TRP A 108 10.88 9.25 7.95
C TRP A 108 10.82 9.05 9.47
N VAL A 109 9.69 8.56 9.96
CA VAL A 109 9.52 8.18 11.37
C VAL A 109 9.94 6.73 11.57
N SER A 110 11.22 6.52 11.89
CA SER A 110 11.79 5.17 12.07
C SER A 110 11.19 4.36 13.21
N ALA A 111 10.65 5.03 14.24
CA ALA A 111 9.97 4.38 15.37
C ALA A 111 8.60 3.79 15.00
N ALA A 112 7.99 4.23 13.89
CA ALA A 112 6.71 3.70 13.45
C ALA A 112 6.88 2.31 12.81
N THR A 113 5.94 1.40 13.08
CA THR A 113 5.95 0.05 12.50
C THR A 113 5.57 0.12 11.02
N GLN A 114 6.53 -0.13 10.12
CA GLN A 114 6.37 0.08 8.68
C GLN A 114 5.71 -1.08 7.92
N ILE A 115 5.59 -2.25 8.55
CA ILE A 115 5.11 -3.49 7.91
C ILE A 115 4.08 -4.17 8.79
N GLY A 116 3.03 -4.70 8.18
CA GLY A 116 2.03 -5.53 8.85
C GLY A 116 2.38 -7.02 8.79
N PRO A 117 1.47 -7.88 9.28
CA PRO A 117 1.55 -9.33 9.17
C PRO A 117 1.78 -9.81 7.74
N SER A 118 2.58 -10.87 7.59
CA SER A 118 2.85 -11.48 6.30
C SER A 118 1.99 -12.72 6.08
N VAL A 119 1.41 -12.83 4.90
CA VAL A 119 0.57 -13.94 4.44
C VAL A 119 1.28 -14.62 3.28
N ALA A 120 1.67 -15.88 3.46
CA ALA A 120 2.21 -16.71 2.38
C ALA A 120 1.08 -17.15 1.45
N LEU A 121 1.25 -16.98 0.13
CA LEU A 121 0.30 -17.51 -0.84
C LEU A 121 0.44 -19.04 -0.93
N SER A 122 -0.69 -19.74 -0.90
CA SER A 122 -0.75 -21.21 -0.87
C SER A 122 -0.86 -21.86 -2.25
N ALA A 123 -1.48 -21.16 -3.21
CA ALA A 123 -1.70 -21.68 -4.55
C ALA A 123 -1.73 -20.57 -5.61
N ALA A 124 -1.34 -20.91 -6.83
CA ALA A 124 -1.56 -20.06 -8.00
C ALA A 124 -3.06 -20.04 -8.35
N GLY A 125 -3.56 -18.90 -8.81
CA GLY A 125 -4.97 -18.68 -9.13
C GLY A 125 -5.86 -18.35 -7.93
N GLU A 126 -5.37 -18.52 -6.69
CA GLU A 126 -6.12 -18.20 -5.48
C GLU A 126 -6.12 -16.68 -5.21
N VAL A 127 -7.31 -16.09 -5.04
CA VAL A 127 -7.47 -14.70 -4.63
C VAL A 127 -7.44 -14.61 -3.11
N VAL A 128 -6.44 -13.90 -2.58
CA VAL A 128 -6.24 -13.71 -1.14
C VAL A 128 -6.40 -12.23 -0.78
N GLU A 129 -7.16 -11.94 0.29
CA GLU A 129 -7.21 -10.60 0.89
C GLU A 129 -6.05 -10.43 1.88
N ILE A 130 -5.31 -9.33 1.73
CA ILE A 130 -4.24 -8.93 2.63
C ILE A 130 -4.72 -7.67 3.36
N SER A 131 -4.56 -7.65 4.69
CA SER A 131 -5.01 -6.51 5.50
C SER A 131 -4.05 -6.19 6.62
N ALA A 132 -4.01 -4.92 7.02
CA ALA A 132 -3.40 -4.47 8.25
C ALA A 132 -4.13 -3.25 8.80
N ILE A 133 -4.17 -3.12 10.12
CA ILE A 133 -4.66 -1.93 10.82
C ILE A 133 -3.48 -1.10 11.29
N VAL A 134 -3.44 0.16 10.86
CA VAL A 134 -2.49 1.18 11.33
C VAL A 134 -3.20 2.13 12.30
N GLY A 135 -2.53 2.49 13.39
CA GLY A 135 -3.09 3.37 14.41
C GLY A 135 -2.04 3.96 15.36
N PRO A 136 -2.42 4.95 16.19
CA PRO A 136 -1.49 5.69 17.03
C PRO A 136 -1.00 4.92 18.25
N GLY A 137 -1.66 3.84 18.65
CA GLY A 137 -1.33 3.11 19.87
C GLY A 137 -1.56 1.61 19.76
N LEU A 138 -0.94 0.88 20.68
CA LEU A 138 -1.14 -0.56 20.80
C LEU A 138 -2.55 -0.82 21.34
N ARG A 139 -3.39 -1.45 20.53
CA ARG A 139 -4.68 -2.01 20.89
C ARG A 139 -4.82 -3.36 20.20
N ASP A 140 -5.69 -4.22 20.72
CA ASP A 140 -5.97 -5.51 20.09
C ASP A 140 -6.40 -5.30 18.63
N GLY A 141 -5.73 -6.01 17.72
CA GLY A 141 -5.94 -5.92 16.28
C GLY A 141 -5.21 -4.78 15.56
N VAL A 142 -4.42 -3.94 16.25
CA VAL A 142 -3.54 -2.97 15.59
C VAL A 142 -2.24 -3.65 15.19
N ASP A 143 -2.02 -3.75 13.88
CA ASP A 143 -0.85 -4.40 13.30
C ASP A 143 0.36 -3.47 13.21
N MET A 144 0.10 -2.20 12.91
CA MET A 144 1.13 -1.20 12.62
C MET A 144 0.96 -0.01 13.57
N VAL A 145 1.62 -0.06 14.73
CA VAL A 145 1.59 1.02 15.71
C VAL A 145 2.51 2.16 15.27
N TRP A 146 1.94 3.35 15.08
CA TRP A 146 2.61 4.52 14.49
C TRP A 146 2.89 5.65 15.49
N GLY A 147 2.28 5.64 16.68
CA GLY A 147 2.40 6.78 17.59
C GLY A 147 1.70 8.03 17.08
N SER A 148 2.10 9.17 17.60
CA SER A 148 1.55 10.49 17.24
C SER A 148 2.42 11.29 16.28
N GLU A 149 3.64 10.83 15.98
CA GLU A 149 4.60 11.56 15.15
C GLU A 149 4.28 11.51 13.65
N PRO A 150 3.93 10.34 13.06
CA PRO A 150 3.53 10.30 11.66
C PRO A 150 2.24 11.07 11.42
N THR A 151 2.26 11.97 10.43
CA THR A 151 1.10 12.75 9.99
C THR A 151 0.53 12.25 8.68
N TYR A 152 1.25 11.39 7.96
CA TYR A 152 0.79 10.69 6.77
C TYR A 152 1.57 9.39 6.51
N GLY A 153 1.05 8.58 5.59
CA GLY A 153 1.72 7.39 5.08
C GLY A 153 1.67 7.26 3.57
N HIS A 154 2.76 6.77 2.99
CA HIS A 154 2.75 6.16 1.66
C HIS A 154 2.49 4.67 1.83
N PHE A 155 1.25 4.23 1.58
CA PHE A 155 0.84 2.84 1.81
C PHE A 155 0.91 1.99 0.53
N GLY A 156 1.09 0.70 0.71
CA GLY A 156 0.93 -0.31 -0.32
C GLY A 156 1.27 -1.69 0.23
N LEU A 157 2.06 -2.47 -0.52
CA LEU A 157 2.41 -3.85 -0.16
C LEU A 157 3.87 -4.16 -0.44
N ASP A 158 4.39 -5.16 0.26
CA ASP A 158 5.63 -5.84 -0.11
C ASP A 158 5.31 -7.26 -0.58
N LEU A 159 5.97 -7.70 -1.66
CA LEU A 159 6.08 -9.10 -2.02
C LEU A 159 7.46 -9.61 -1.60
N THR A 160 7.51 -10.65 -0.79
CA THR A 160 8.72 -11.23 -0.20
C THR A 160 8.85 -12.71 -0.56
N GLY A 161 10.06 -13.27 -0.41
CA GLY A 161 10.38 -14.63 -0.87
C GLY A 161 10.69 -14.60 -2.35
#